data_AF-A0A7C2ICZ3-F1
#
_entry.id   AF-A0A7C2ICZ3-F1
#
_cell.length_a   1.000
_cell.length_b   1.000
_cell.length_c   1.000
_cell.angle_alpha   90.00
_cell.angle_beta   90.00
_cell.angle_gamma   90.00
#
_symmetry.space_group_name_H-M   'P 1'
#
loop_
_entity.id
_entity.type
_entity.pdbx_description
1 polymer ?
#
loop_
_entity_poly.entity_id
_entity_poly.type
_entity_poly.pdbx_seq_one_letter_code
_entity_poly.pdbx_strand_id
1 'polypeptide(L)'
;MASEFRLAKVEDHRTILVQQTLRSGQSIFYAGNVIILGDVNPGAEVTAAGDVVVTGRLRGMVHAGAGGNEAAVVVAFWLEPTQLRIADHLPWLPEERLPAGSPGVARVKNGVVTVEAFPGAGDRQGFLKVPRALESVLDAEGKVGRAGDVKRRHRRVVADKAR
;
A
#
# COMPACT_ATOMS: atom_id res chain seq x y z
N MET A 1 -7.30 6.88 -24.16
CA MET A 1 -7.87 7.55 -22.97
C MET A 1 -6.96 7.24 -21.80
N ALA A 2 -6.08 8.17 -21.42
CA ALA A 2 -5.18 7.98 -20.27
C ALA A 2 -6.03 8.04 -18.99
N SER A 3 -5.99 7.01 -18.15
CA SER A 3 -6.56 7.11 -16.82
C SER A 3 -5.70 8.09 -16.03
N GLU A 4 -6.21 9.29 -15.79
CA GLU A 4 -5.59 10.22 -14.85
C GLU A 4 -5.52 9.52 -13.49
N PHE A 5 -4.30 9.21 -13.05
CA PHE A 5 -4.03 8.82 -11.67
C PHE A 5 -4.32 10.05 -10.80
N ARG A 6 -5.58 10.19 -10.38
CA ARG A 6 -5.98 11.21 -9.43
C ARG A 6 -5.41 10.76 -8.08
N LEU A 7 -4.31 11.39 -7.65
CA LEU A 7 -3.79 11.25 -6.28
C LEU A 7 -4.96 11.59 -5.35
N ALA A 8 -5.55 10.56 -4.72
CA ALA A 8 -6.41 10.78 -3.58
C ALA A 8 -5.62 11.62 -2.56
N LYS A 9 -6.32 12.53 -1.87
CA LYS A 9 -5.78 13.46 -0.86
C LYS A 9 -4.58 12.84 -0.14
N VAL A 10 -3.37 13.32 -0.45
CA VAL A 10 -2.14 12.85 0.19
C VAL A 10 -2.08 13.48 1.56
N GLU A 11 -2.31 12.68 2.60
CA GLU A 11 -2.08 13.12 3.98
C GLU A 11 -0.64 12.78 4.35
N ASP A 12 0.12 13.79 4.79
CA ASP A 12 1.51 13.64 5.22
C ASP A 12 1.56 13.03 6.64
N HIS A 13 1.32 11.72 6.70
CA HIS A 13 1.46 10.93 7.92
C HIS A 13 2.82 10.25 7.94
N ARG A 14 3.55 10.37 9.05
CA ARG A 14 4.81 9.64 9.25
C ARG A 14 4.55 8.14 9.10
N THR A 15 5.50 7.42 8.52
CA THR A 15 5.37 5.98 8.26
C THR A 15 6.54 5.22 8.88
N ILE A 16 6.24 4.12 9.58
CA ILE A 16 7.28 3.16 9.98
C ILE A 16 7.27 1.94 9.07
N LEU A 17 8.46 1.41 8.82
CA LEU A 17 8.68 0.17 8.10
C LEU A 17 9.18 -0.89 9.08
N VAL A 18 8.42 -1.97 9.22
CA VAL A 18 8.71 -3.09 10.10
C VAL A 18 9.19 -4.24 9.23
N GLN A 19 10.49 -4.51 9.23
CA GLN A 19 11.10 -5.49 8.34
C GLN A 19 11.14 -6.90 8.95
N GLN A 20 10.04 -7.34 9.55
CA GLN A 20 9.94 -8.66 10.17
C GLN A 20 8.49 -9.14 10.25
N THR A 21 8.31 -10.45 10.41
CA THR A 21 7.05 -11.08 10.78
C THR A 21 6.74 -10.85 12.25
N LEU A 22 5.50 -10.45 12.56
CA LEU A 22 4.98 -10.36 13.91
C LEU A 22 4.44 -11.71 14.38
N ARG A 23 4.83 -12.11 15.59
CA ARG A 23 4.50 -13.37 16.25
C ARG A 23 3.57 -13.10 17.43
N SER A 24 2.98 -14.17 17.96
CA SER A 24 2.09 -14.10 19.12
C SER A 24 2.74 -13.33 20.28
N GLY A 25 1.97 -12.43 20.89
CA GLY A 25 2.40 -11.56 21.99
C GLY A 25 3.16 -10.30 21.56
N GLN A 26 3.40 -10.09 20.27
CA GLN A 26 4.04 -8.88 19.77
C GLN A 26 2.99 -7.85 19.34
N SER A 27 3.13 -6.61 19.81
CA SER A 27 2.24 -5.51 19.48
C SER A 27 3.01 -4.33 18.91
N ILE A 28 2.44 -3.69 17.89
CA ILE A 28 2.90 -2.42 17.35
C ILE A 28 1.83 -1.36 17.60
N PHE A 29 2.23 -0.23 18.17
CA PHE A 29 1.40 0.96 18.28
C PHE A 29 2.13 2.14 17.65
N TYR A 30 1.50 2.82 16.69
CA TYR A 30 2.14 3.93 16.00
C TYR A 30 1.17 5.05 15.59
N ALA A 31 1.55 6.30 15.88
CA ALA A 31 0.79 7.51 15.54
C ALA A 31 1.02 7.96 14.09
N GLY A 32 0.82 7.05 13.14
CA GLY A 32 0.99 7.26 11.70
C GLY A 32 0.68 5.99 10.93
N ASN A 33 1.31 5.80 9.77
CA ASN A 33 1.14 4.60 8.95
C ASN A 33 2.13 3.50 9.36
N VAL A 34 1.73 2.24 9.22
CA VAL A 34 2.57 1.07 9.49
C VAL A 34 2.66 0.19 8.26
N ILE A 35 3.87 -0.07 7.78
CA ILE A 35 4.14 -1.06 6.72
C ILE A 35 4.91 -2.22 7.34
N ILE A 36 4.42 -3.44 7.13
CA ILE A 36 5.03 -4.68 7.63
C ILE A 36 5.49 -5.51 6.44
N LEU A 37 6.80 -5.75 6.38
CA LEU A 37 7.42 -6.66 5.41
C LEU A 37 7.49 -8.07 6.00
N GLY A 38 6.33 -8.73 6.07
CA GLY A 38 6.19 -10.05 6.67
C GLY A 38 4.74 -10.39 6.99
N ASP A 39 4.57 -11.42 7.81
CA ASP A 39 3.26 -11.84 8.29
C ASP A 39 2.89 -11.17 9.62
N VAL A 40 1.61 -11.11 9.92
CA VAL A 40 1.08 -10.78 11.25
C VAL A 40 0.33 -12.01 11.74
N ASN A 41 0.97 -12.80 12.61
CA ASN A 41 0.41 -14.08 13.05
C ASN A 41 -0.66 -13.93 14.13
N PRO A 42 -1.46 -14.99 14.39
CA PRO A 42 -2.40 -15.00 15.51
C PRO A 42 -1.72 -14.62 16.83
N GLY A 43 -2.40 -13.80 17.64
CA GLY A 43 -1.88 -13.24 18.88
C GLY A 43 -0.91 -12.06 18.71
N ALA A 44 -0.58 -11.65 17.48
CA ALA A 44 0.10 -10.39 17.21
C ALA A 44 -0.93 -9.26 16.96
N GLU A 45 -0.55 -8.03 17.28
CA GLU A 45 -1.44 -6.87 17.20
C GLU A 45 -0.75 -5.69 16.50
N VAL A 46 -1.50 -4.99 15.65
CA VAL A 46 -1.03 -3.79 14.95
C VAL A 46 -2.06 -2.68 15.07
N THR A 47 -1.71 -1.62 15.76
CA THR A 47 -2.55 -0.42 15.92
C THR A 47 -1.85 0.79 15.32
N ALA A 48 -2.48 1.42 14.34
CA ALA A 48 -1.97 2.57 13.60
C ALA A 48 -3.01 3.69 13.58
N ALA A 49 -2.58 4.93 13.80
CA ALA A 49 -3.45 6.11 13.64
C ALA A 49 -3.78 6.39 12.16
N GLY A 50 -2.94 5.92 11.23
CA GLY A 50 -3.16 5.97 9.79
C GLY A 50 -3.38 4.58 9.18
N ASP A 51 -2.79 4.35 8.01
CA ASP A 51 -2.94 3.13 7.22
C ASP A 51 -2.07 1.97 7.73
N VAL A 52 -2.51 0.75 7.44
CA VAL A 52 -1.73 -0.48 7.68
C VAL A 52 -1.55 -1.27 6.40
N VAL A 53 -0.31 -1.57 6.04
CA VAL A 53 0.02 -2.41 4.88
C VAL A 53 0.84 -3.62 5.34
N VAL A 54 0.39 -4.82 4.99
CA VAL A 54 1.06 -6.08 5.31
C VAL A 54 1.41 -6.79 3.99
N THR A 55 2.69 -6.94 3.67
CA THR A 55 3.12 -7.62 2.43
C THR A 55 3.11 -9.15 2.55
N GLY A 56 2.25 -9.69 3.41
CA GLY A 56 2.18 -11.09 3.78
C GLY A 56 0.77 -11.45 4.26
N ARG A 57 0.69 -12.46 5.13
CA ARG A 57 -0.57 -12.93 5.71
C ARG A 57 -0.89 -12.16 6.98
N LEU A 58 -2.05 -11.52 6.99
CA LEU A 58 -2.60 -10.85 8.17
C LEU A 58 -3.60 -11.79 8.86
N ARG A 59 -3.17 -12.43 9.95
CA ARG A 59 -3.97 -13.36 10.77
C ARG A 59 -4.15 -12.90 12.22
N GLY A 60 -3.35 -11.95 12.68
CA GLY A 60 -3.49 -11.32 13.98
C GLY A 60 -4.64 -10.30 14.04
N MET A 61 -4.54 -9.38 14.99
CA MET A 61 -5.44 -8.24 15.13
C MET A 61 -4.84 -7.01 14.46
N VAL A 62 -5.67 -6.24 13.77
CA VAL A 62 -5.29 -4.94 13.22
C VAL A 62 -6.33 -3.87 13.55
N HIS A 63 -5.86 -2.68 13.88
CA HIS A 63 -6.64 -1.46 14.02
C HIS A 63 -5.98 -0.32 13.26
N ALA A 64 -6.52 0.01 12.09
CA ALA A 64 -6.11 1.18 11.32
C ALA A 64 -6.98 2.39 11.68
N GLY A 65 -6.48 3.60 11.43
CA GLY A 65 -7.24 4.81 11.73
C GLY A 65 -7.58 4.98 13.22
N ALA A 66 -6.78 4.44 14.14
CA ALA A 66 -7.08 4.38 15.57
C ALA A 66 -7.29 5.75 16.24
N GLY A 67 -6.89 6.84 15.58
CA GLY A 67 -7.21 8.22 15.96
C GLY A 67 -8.56 8.74 15.45
N GLY A 68 -9.45 7.87 14.96
CA GLY A 68 -10.74 8.24 14.36
C GLY A 68 -10.70 8.48 12.84
N ASN A 69 -9.63 8.07 12.15
CA ASN A 69 -9.52 8.25 10.71
C ASN A 69 -10.28 7.15 9.96
N GLU A 70 -11.53 7.42 9.58
CA GLU A 70 -12.37 6.48 8.79
C GLU A 70 -11.87 6.28 7.35
N ALA A 71 -11.03 7.17 6.84
CA ALA A 71 -10.45 7.05 5.50
C ALA A 71 -9.24 6.10 5.48
N ALA A 72 -8.77 5.64 6.64
CA ALA A 72 -7.66 4.71 6.73
C ALA A 72 -8.00 3.37 6.06
N VAL A 73 -6.98 2.72 5.52
CA VAL A 73 -7.11 1.42 4.86
C VAL A 73 -6.22 0.36 5.51
N VAL A 74 -6.67 -0.89 5.42
CA VAL A 74 -5.84 -2.06 5.69
C VAL A 74 -5.63 -2.81 4.38
N VAL A 75 -4.38 -3.04 4.00
CA VAL A 75 -4.02 -3.82 2.81
C VAL A 75 -3.20 -5.03 3.24
N ALA A 76 -3.54 -6.20 2.72
CA ALA A 76 -2.75 -7.42 2.92
C ALA A 76 -2.75 -8.30 1.67
N PHE A 77 -1.67 -9.06 1.45
CA PHE A 77 -1.67 -10.09 0.39
C PHE A 77 -2.64 -11.24 0.68
N TRP A 78 -2.79 -11.58 1.96
CA TRP A 78 -3.86 -12.45 2.44
C TRP A 78 -4.48 -11.82 3.68
N LEU A 79 -5.76 -11.45 3.56
CA LEU A 79 -6.51 -10.75 4.60
C LEU A 79 -7.37 -11.78 5.34
N GLU A 80 -6.78 -12.39 6.38
CA GLU A 80 -7.37 -13.43 7.23
C GLU A 80 -7.40 -13.03 8.72
N PRO A 81 -7.66 -11.75 9.07
CA PRO A 81 -7.43 -11.25 10.43
C PRO A 81 -8.35 -11.94 11.44
N THR A 82 -7.82 -12.19 12.64
CA THR A 82 -8.67 -12.59 13.78
C THR A 82 -9.64 -11.46 14.13
N GLN A 83 -9.18 -10.22 14.02
CA GLN A 83 -9.98 -9.01 14.18
C GLN A 83 -9.41 -7.88 13.32
N LEU A 84 -10.28 -7.11 12.66
CA LEU A 84 -9.90 -5.95 11.87
C LEU A 84 -10.80 -4.78 12.23
N ARG A 85 -10.22 -3.64 12.59
CA ARG A 85 -10.95 -2.41 12.91
C ARG A 85 -10.42 -1.24 12.08
N ILE A 86 -11.30 -0.35 11.67
CA ILE A 86 -10.93 0.93 11.05
C ILE A 86 -11.68 2.05 11.75
N ALA A 87 -10.96 3.02 12.32
CA ALA A 87 -11.53 4.01 13.24
C ALA A 87 -12.36 3.32 14.33
N ASP A 88 -13.65 3.61 14.47
CA ASP A 88 -14.55 2.97 15.44
C ASP A 88 -15.41 1.85 14.85
N HIS A 89 -15.16 1.49 13.58
CA HIS A 89 -15.95 0.52 12.85
C HIS A 89 -15.36 -0.88 12.95
N LEU A 90 -16.20 -1.85 13.34
CA LEU A 90 -15.90 -3.27 13.22
C LEU A 90 -16.28 -3.79 11.83
N PRO A 91 -15.65 -4.89 11.37
CA PRO A 91 -15.96 -5.48 10.09
C PRO A 91 -17.35 -6.09 10.13
N TRP A 92 -18.12 -5.78 9.09
CA TRP A 92 -19.15 -6.69 8.65
C TRP A 92 -18.45 -7.69 7.74
N LEU A 93 -18.26 -8.91 8.20
CA LEU A 93 -17.66 -9.97 7.39
C LEU A 93 -18.64 -10.30 6.25
N PRO A 94 -18.33 -10.02 4.97
CA PRO A 94 -19.13 -10.58 3.89
C PRO A 94 -18.98 -12.11 3.91
N GLU A 95 -20.05 -12.85 3.64
CA GLU A 95 -20.00 -14.32 3.47
C GLU A 95 -19.05 -14.71 2.31
N GLU A 96 -18.88 -13.82 1.33
CA GLU A 96 -17.97 -14.01 0.20
C GLU A 96 -16.51 -13.74 0.61
N ARG A 97 -15.75 -14.84 0.69
CA ARG A 97 -14.30 -14.79 0.80
C ARG A 97 -13.70 -14.27 -0.51
N LEU A 98 -12.67 -13.43 -0.39
CA LEU A 98 -11.84 -13.04 -1.53
C LEU A 98 -11.35 -14.28 -2.29
N PRO A 99 -11.19 -14.22 -3.63
CA PRO A 99 -10.62 -15.32 -4.38
C PRO A 99 -9.27 -15.74 -3.78
N ALA A 100 -9.09 -17.04 -3.58
CA ALA A 100 -7.91 -17.57 -2.91
C ALA A 100 -6.61 -17.03 -3.52
N GLY A 101 -5.77 -16.43 -2.69
CA GLY A 101 -4.49 -15.87 -3.13
C GLY A 101 -4.54 -14.46 -3.72
N SER A 102 -5.67 -13.75 -3.65
CA SER A 102 -5.77 -12.36 -4.07
C SER A 102 -5.52 -11.41 -2.89
N PRO A 103 -4.65 -10.39 -3.05
CA PRO A 103 -4.55 -9.32 -2.08
C PRO A 103 -5.89 -8.65 -1.84
N GLY A 104 -6.14 -8.26 -0.59
CA GLY A 104 -7.36 -7.62 -0.13
C GLY A 104 -7.12 -6.21 0.38
N VAL A 105 -8.14 -5.36 0.24
CA VAL A 105 -8.21 -4.03 0.84
C VAL A 105 -9.46 -3.95 1.70
N ALA A 106 -9.28 -3.68 2.99
CA ALA A 106 -10.38 -3.31 3.87
C ALA A 106 -10.46 -1.78 3.99
N ARG A 107 -11.68 -1.23 3.92
CA ARG A 107 -11.97 0.20 4.07
C ARG A 107 -13.39 0.43 4.56
N VAL A 108 -13.65 1.59 5.18
CA VAL A 108 -15.02 1.98 5.54
C VAL A 108 -15.77 2.46 4.30
N LYS A 109 -16.96 1.90 4.06
CA LYS A 109 -17.96 2.38 3.10
C LYS A 109 -19.31 2.44 3.80
N ASN A 110 -19.97 3.60 3.76
CA ASN A 110 -21.28 3.80 4.40
C ASN A 110 -21.31 3.38 5.89
N GLY A 111 -20.23 3.66 6.64
CA GLY A 111 -20.12 3.31 8.07
C GLY A 111 -19.91 1.82 8.34
N VAL A 112 -19.59 1.02 7.32
CA VAL A 112 -19.31 -0.41 7.47
C VAL A 112 -17.95 -0.71 6.87
N VAL A 113 -17.13 -1.50 7.57
CA VAL A 113 -15.87 -1.96 6.97
C VAL A 113 -16.18 -3.05 5.95
N THR A 114 -15.76 -2.80 4.71
CA THR A 114 -15.91 -3.66 3.54
C THR A 114 -14.55 -4.17 3.10
N VAL A 115 -14.51 -5.40 2.57
CA VAL A 115 -13.29 -6.02 2.04
C VAL A 115 -13.45 -6.29 0.56
N GLU A 116 -12.51 -5.82 -0.24
CA GLU A 116 -12.51 -5.95 -1.70
C GLU A 116 -11.17 -6.48 -2.19
N ALA A 117 -11.14 -7.09 -3.38
CA ALA A 117 -9.90 -7.45 -4.03
C ALA A 117 -9.07 -6.19 -4.33
N PHE A 118 -7.75 -6.28 -4.13
CA PHE A 118 -6.85 -5.20 -4.48
C PHE A 118 -6.89 -4.96 -5.99
N PRO A 119 -7.06 -3.71 -6.46
CA PRO A 119 -7.10 -3.41 -7.89
C PRO A 119 -5.86 -3.94 -8.61
N GLY A 120 -6.05 -4.68 -9.71
CA GLY A 120 -4.96 -5.27 -10.48
C GLY A 120 -4.44 -6.63 -9.97
N ALA A 121 -5.01 -7.20 -8.90
CA ALA A 121 -4.66 -8.53 -8.40
C ALA A 121 -4.91 -9.67 -9.41
N GLY A 122 -5.84 -9.50 -10.36
CA GLY A 122 -6.11 -10.45 -11.44
C GLY A 122 -5.12 -10.39 -12.61
N ASP A 123 -4.42 -9.26 -12.76
CA ASP A 123 -3.45 -9.04 -13.83
C ASP A 123 -2.04 -9.34 -13.31
N ARG A 124 -1.67 -10.62 -13.26
CA ARG A 124 -0.29 -11.06 -12.94
C ARG A 124 0.78 -10.50 -13.88
N GLN A 125 0.39 -9.80 -14.95
CA GLN A 125 1.26 -9.06 -15.88
C GLN A 125 1.29 -7.53 -15.66
N GLY A 126 0.52 -6.99 -14.72
CA GLY A 126 0.36 -5.55 -14.51
C GLY A 126 1.32 -4.93 -13.49
N PHE A 127 1.73 -5.67 -12.45
CA PHE A 127 2.61 -5.14 -11.40
C PHE A 127 4.04 -4.82 -11.90
N LEU A 128 4.47 -5.44 -13.00
CA LEU A 128 5.74 -5.19 -13.67
C LEU A 128 5.56 -4.51 -15.03
N LYS A 129 4.56 -3.65 -15.19
CA LYS A 129 4.61 -2.61 -16.21
C LYS A 129 4.79 -1.29 -15.48
N VAL A 130 6.06 -0.92 -15.28
CA VAL A 130 6.41 0.48 -15.14
C VAL A 130 5.71 1.19 -16.32
N PRO A 131 4.82 2.16 -16.08
CA PRO A 131 4.22 2.88 -17.18
C PRO A 131 5.37 3.38 -18.06
N ARG A 132 5.35 3.14 -19.38
CA ARG A 132 6.43 3.60 -20.29
C ARG A 132 6.82 5.07 -20.08
N ALA A 133 5.91 5.87 -19.53
CA ALA A 133 6.16 7.24 -19.10
C ALA A 133 7.21 7.36 -17.97
N LEU A 134 7.25 6.45 -17.00
CA LEU A 134 8.23 6.42 -15.90
C LEU A 134 9.61 5.88 -16.32
N GLU A 135 9.70 5.06 -17.37
CA GLU A 135 11.01 4.62 -17.92
C GLU A 135 11.83 5.82 -18.44
N SER A 136 11.17 6.90 -18.87
CA SER A 136 11.86 8.11 -19.33
C SER A 136 12.43 8.99 -18.21
N VAL A 137 12.10 8.70 -16.94
CA VAL A 137 12.52 9.46 -15.76
C VAL A 137 13.58 8.72 -14.93
N LEU A 138 13.78 7.43 -15.20
CA LEU A 138 14.82 6.61 -14.59
C LEU A 138 16.06 6.61 -15.50
N ASP A 139 17.23 6.94 -14.96
CA ASP A 139 18.49 6.67 -15.67
C ASP A 139 18.77 5.16 -15.69
N ALA A 140 19.76 4.73 -16.48
CA ALA A 140 20.10 3.32 -16.67
C ALA A 140 20.50 2.58 -15.37
N GLU A 141 20.68 3.31 -14.26
CA GLU A 141 21.00 2.80 -12.92
C GLU A 141 19.81 2.83 -11.96
N GLY A 142 18.61 3.23 -12.41
CA GLY A 142 17.37 3.18 -11.63
C GLY A 142 17.23 4.27 -10.58
N LYS A 143 17.95 5.39 -10.69
CA LYS A 143 17.81 6.53 -9.77
C LYS A 143 16.79 7.55 -10.29
N VAL A 144 15.99 8.10 -9.38
CA VAL A 144 14.99 9.13 -9.69
C VAL A 144 15.70 10.47 -9.91
N GLY A 145 15.84 10.88 -11.17
CA GLY A 145 16.34 12.20 -11.54
C GLY A 145 15.24 13.27 -11.47
N ARG A 146 15.59 14.52 -11.13
CA ARG A 146 14.66 15.65 -11.27
C ARG A 146 14.36 15.91 -12.75
N ALA A 147 13.08 16.07 -13.09
CA ALA A 147 12.57 16.23 -14.46
C ALA A 147 13.25 17.36 -15.28
N GLY A 148 13.90 18.33 -14.63
CA GLY A 148 14.62 19.42 -15.28
C GLY A 148 15.99 19.05 -15.89
N ASP A 149 16.64 17.98 -15.41
CA ASP A 149 18.01 17.63 -15.81
C ASP A 149 18.09 16.86 -17.13
N VAL A 150 17.00 16.16 -17.49
CA VAL A 150 16.90 15.36 -18.73
C VAL A 150 16.90 16.27 -19.98
N LYS A 151 16.25 17.44 -19.89
CA LYS A 151 16.15 18.40 -21.02
C LYS A 151 17.48 19.08 -21.37
N ARG A 152 18.39 19.27 -20.39
CA ARG A 152 19.72 19.86 -20.63
C ARG A 152 20.71 18.85 -21.23
N ARG A 153 20.59 17.55 -20.90
CA ARG A 153 21.43 16.50 -21.48
C ARG A 153 21.10 16.22 -22.95
N HIS A 154 19.82 16.26 -23.34
CA HIS A 154 19.44 15.98 -24.73
C HIS A 154 19.95 17.06 -25.72
N ARG A 155 20.12 18.32 -25.28
CA ARG A 155 20.69 19.39 -26.13
C ARG A 155 22.22 19.30 -26.30
N ARG A 156 22.94 18.64 -25.40
CA ARG A 156 24.41 18.54 -25.46
C ARG A 156 24.86 17.40 -26.37
N VAL A 157 24.15 16.27 -26.35
CA VAL A 157 24.48 15.09 -27.18
C VAL A 157 24.22 15.33 -28.66
N VAL A 158 23.23 16.15 -29.02
CA VAL A 158 22.94 16.47 -30.43
C VAL A 158 23.97 17.45 -31.01
N ALA A 159 24.62 18.27 -30.17
CA ALA A 159 25.65 19.22 -30.62
C ALA A 159 27.01 18.54 -30.88
N ASP A 160 27.38 17.52 -30.11
CA ASP A 160 28.65 16.80 -30.28
C ASP A 160 28.64 15.82 -31.46
N LYS A 161 27.47 15.40 -31.94
CA LYS A 161 27.33 14.49 -33.10
C LYS A 161 27.33 15.18 -34.47
N ALA A 162 27.53 16.50 -34.50
CA ALA A 162 27.56 17.31 -35.71
C ALA A 162 28.97 17.83 -36.07
N ARG A 163 30.03 17.24 -35.51
CA ARG A 163 31.44 17.47 -35.90
C ARG A 163 32.13 16.17 -36.25
#